data_AF-A0A260Z177-F1
#
_entry.id   AF-A0A260Z177-F1
#
_cell.length_a   1.000
_cell.length_b   1.000
_cell.length_c   1.000
_cell.angle_alpha   90.00
_cell.angle_beta   90.00
_cell.angle_gamma   90.00
#
_symmetry.space_group_name_H-M   'P 1'
#
loop_
_entity.id
_entity.type
_entity.pdbx_description
1 polymer ?
#
loop_
_entity_poly.entity_id
_entity_poly.type
_entity_poly.pdbx_seq_one_letter_code
_entity_poly.pdbx_strand_id
1 'polypeptide(L)'
;MMKLVKVNILGVNEVQCSAKSPRSRTPAHQENQLVASVNLNMGPGECANGYCVNAAWNVAEMCPVQLAAVAYSHDNNVELQYGTLLPIYDVLLEIAQLEGHPELKKLAKRLLIRREPFDVYYRKTRGDLEKIFDNCK
;
A
#
# COMPACT_ATOMS: atom_id res chain seq x y z
N MET A 1 2.95 4.03 9.73
CA MET A 1 4.06 3.56 8.87
C MET A 1 4.60 4.66 7.97
N MET A 2 3.75 5.50 7.34
CA MET A 2 4.25 6.60 6.48
C MET A 2 5.25 7.55 7.15
N LYS A 3 5.14 7.80 8.46
CA LYS A 3 6.13 8.60 9.22
C LYS A 3 7.55 8.00 9.27
N LEU A 4 7.70 6.71 8.97
CA LEU A 4 9.00 6.04 8.92
C LEU A 4 9.71 6.24 7.57
N VAL A 5 8.98 6.72 6.56
CA VAL A 5 9.55 7.06 5.26
C VAL A 5 10.22 8.43 5.37
N LYS A 6 11.55 8.47 5.22
CA LYS A 6 12.36 9.68 5.43
C LYS A 6 12.42 10.63 4.22
N VAL A 7 11.86 10.20 3.09
CA VAL A 7 11.80 10.98 1.86
C VAL A 7 10.38 11.40 1.56
N ASN A 8 10.22 12.56 0.93
CA ASN A 8 8.92 13.01 0.45
C ASN A 8 8.60 12.34 -0.89
N ILE A 9 7.45 11.70 -0.95
CA ILE A 9 6.90 11.00 -2.11
C ILE A 9 5.62 11.76 -2.49
N LEU A 10 5.72 12.51 -3.58
CA LEU A 10 4.63 13.32 -4.12
C LEU A 10 3.34 12.49 -4.26
N GLY A 11 2.25 13.00 -3.69
CA GLY A 11 0.92 12.36 -3.74
C GLY A 11 0.74 11.12 -2.87
N VAL A 12 1.79 10.67 -2.16
CA VAL A 12 1.71 9.53 -1.23
C VAL A 12 1.78 10.02 0.21
N ASN A 13 2.93 10.55 0.66
CA ASN A 13 3.04 11.15 1.99
C ASN A 13 2.94 12.69 1.96
N GLU A 14 2.78 13.26 0.76
CA GLU A 14 2.40 14.65 0.54
C GLU A 14 1.00 14.74 -0.07
N VAL A 15 0.28 15.81 0.24
CA VAL A 15 -1.07 16.04 -0.27
C VAL A 15 -1.03 16.35 -1.76
N GLN A 16 -1.83 15.63 -2.54
CA GLN A 16 -2.10 15.93 -3.93
C GLN A 16 -3.50 16.53 -4.08
N CYS A 17 -3.58 17.64 -4.80
CA CYS A 17 -4.85 18.29 -5.14
C CYS A 17 -5.27 17.97 -6.58
N SER A 18 -6.56 17.70 -6.78
CA SER A 18 -7.18 17.45 -8.08
C SER A 18 -8.35 18.41 -8.29
N ALA A 19 -8.22 19.34 -9.23
CA ALA A 19 -9.34 20.16 -9.69
C ALA A 19 -10.14 19.39 -10.76
N LYS A 20 -11.45 19.28 -10.58
CA LYS A 20 -12.33 18.44 -11.40
C LYS A 20 -13.45 19.25 -12.02
N SER A 21 -13.66 19.05 -13.32
CA SER A 21 -14.91 19.36 -13.99
C SER A 21 -15.90 18.18 -13.86
N PRO A 22 -17.19 18.39 -14.16
CA PRO A 22 -18.16 17.30 -14.26
C PRO A 22 -17.63 16.16 -15.11
N ARG A 23 -17.81 14.92 -14.64
CA ARG A 23 -17.36 13.68 -15.30
C ARG A 23 -15.84 13.52 -15.41
N SER A 24 -15.03 14.34 -14.73
CA SER A 24 -13.60 14.05 -14.59
C SER A 24 -13.42 12.74 -13.81
N ARG A 25 -12.62 11.80 -14.34
CA ARG A 25 -12.46 10.45 -13.79
C ARG A 25 -11.01 10.16 -13.47
N THR A 26 -10.78 9.64 -12.27
CA THR A 26 -9.62 8.81 -11.97
C THR A 26 -10.02 7.37 -12.28
N PRO A 27 -9.37 6.68 -13.23
CA PRO A 27 -9.71 5.29 -13.54
C PRO A 27 -9.46 4.39 -12.34
N ALA A 28 -10.10 3.21 -12.35
CA ALA A 28 -9.92 2.22 -11.30
C ALA A 28 -8.45 1.80 -11.22
N HIS A 29 -7.89 1.87 -10.02
CA HIS A 29 -6.53 1.45 -9.72
C HIS A 29 -6.45 1.00 -8.25
N GLN A 30 -5.38 0.29 -7.91
CA GLN A 30 -4.98 0.06 -6.53
C GLN A 30 -3.96 1.13 -6.13
N GLU A 31 -4.00 1.56 -4.87
CA GLU A 31 -2.99 2.48 -4.33
C GLU A 31 -1.60 1.87 -4.38
N ASN A 32 -0.58 2.71 -4.47
CA ASN A 32 0.81 2.28 -4.58
C ASN A 32 1.20 1.39 -3.39
N GLN A 33 1.60 0.14 -3.67
CA GLN A 33 1.90 -0.87 -2.66
C GLN A 33 0.77 -1.11 -1.65
N LEU A 34 -0.49 -1.01 -2.09
CA LEU A 34 -1.68 -1.36 -1.30
C LEU A 34 -1.78 -0.64 0.06
N VAL A 35 -1.27 0.58 0.13
CA VAL A 35 -1.47 1.46 1.28
C VAL A 35 -2.89 2.02 1.26
N ALA A 36 -3.45 2.34 2.42
CA ALA A 36 -4.74 3.02 2.47
C ALA A 36 -4.64 4.44 1.90
N SER A 37 -5.75 4.98 1.41
CA SER A 37 -5.85 6.37 0.96
C SER A 37 -6.93 7.13 1.71
N VAL A 38 -6.72 8.43 1.81
CA VAL A 38 -7.69 9.41 2.30
C VAL A 38 -7.99 10.36 1.16
N ASN A 39 -9.27 10.63 0.92
CA ASN A 39 -9.72 11.57 -0.10
C ASN A 39 -10.81 12.47 0.46
N LEU A 40 -10.56 13.78 0.45
CA LEU A 40 -11.47 14.80 0.93
C LEU A 40 -11.98 15.63 -0.24
N ASN A 41 -13.30 15.72 -0.38
CA ASN A 41 -13.95 16.64 -1.31
C ASN A 41 -14.11 18.00 -0.65
N MET A 42 -13.52 19.05 -1.23
CA MET A 42 -13.63 20.43 -0.75
C MET A 42 -14.80 21.19 -1.39
N GLY A 43 -15.53 20.57 -2.32
CA GLY A 43 -16.68 21.16 -2.98
C GLY A 43 -16.32 22.20 -4.05
N PRO A 44 -17.30 23.01 -4.52
CA PRO A 44 -18.70 23.03 -4.08
C PRO A 44 -19.55 21.87 -4.59
N GLY A 45 -19.14 21.20 -5.68
CA GLY A 45 -19.86 20.09 -6.28
C GLY A 45 -19.50 18.71 -5.71
N GLU A 46 -20.28 17.70 -6.11
CA GLU A 46 -19.98 16.30 -5.80
C GLU A 46 -18.87 15.74 -6.70
N CYS A 47 -18.05 14.81 -6.16
CA CYS A 47 -16.87 14.24 -6.84
C CYS A 47 -17.12 13.67 -8.24
N ALA A 48 -18.30 13.11 -8.50
CA ALA A 48 -18.59 12.42 -9.77
C ALA A 48 -19.15 13.38 -10.85
N ASN A 49 -19.96 14.34 -10.43
CA ASN A 49 -20.84 15.08 -11.34
C ASN A 49 -20.69 16.61 -11.25
N GLY A 50 -20.02 17.12 -10.22
CA GLY A 50 -19.87 18.56 -9.98
C GLY A 50 -18.48 19.10 -10.27
N TYR A 51 -18.38 20.42 -10.30
CA TYR A 51 -17.09 21.11 -10.20
C TYR A 51 -16.61 21.04 -8.76
N CYS A 52 -15.45 20.45 -8.53
CA CYS A 52 -14.92 20.29 -7.19
C CYS A 52 -13.39 20.23 -7.18
N VAL A 53 -12.82 20.42 -5.99
CA VAL A 53 -11.40 20.15 -5.73
C VAL A 53 -11.31 19.05 -4.68
N ASN A 54 -10.55 17.99 -4.99
CA ASN A 54 -10.24 16.93 -4.02
C ASN A 54 -8.80 17.08 -3.53
N ALA A 55 -8.59 16.87 -2.23
CA ALA A 55 -7.27 16.66 -1.64
C ALA A 55 -7.14 15.19 -1.24
N ALA A 56 -6.06 14.54 -1.66
CA ALA A 56 -5.82 13.13 -1.36
C ALA A 56 -4.35 12.87 -0.96
N TRP A 57 -4.16 11.86 -0.12
CA TRP A 57 -2.86 11.34 0.28
C TRP A 57 -3.02 9.90 0.79
N ASN A 58 -1.91 9.20 0.99
CA ASN A 58 -1.91 7.85 1.51
C ASN A 58 -1.58 7.81 3.00
N VAL A 59 -2.16 6.81 3.68
CA VAL A 59 -1.84 6.46 5.05
C VAL A 59 -1.51 4.98 5.12
N ALA A 60 -0.57 4.63 5.97
CA ALA A 60 -0.23 3.23 6.22
C ALA A 60 -0.23 3.00 7.73
N GLU A 61 -1.19 2.20 8.18
CA GLU A 61 -1.38 1.84 9.58
C GLU A 61 -0.17 1.06 10.11
N MET A 62 0.11 1.20 11.41
CA MET A 62 1.16 0.44 12.12
C MET A 62 0.68 -0.96 12.51
N CYS A 63 0.16 -1.74 11.55
CA CYS A 63 -0.39 -3.07 11.78
C CYS A 63 0.25 -4.14 10.87
N PRO A 64 0.33 -5.42 11.29
CA PRO A 64 0.95 -6.48 10.49
C PRO A 64 0.27 -6.72 9.14
N VAL A 65 -1.05 -6.53 9.07
CA VAL A 65 -1.83 -6.71 7.83
C VAL A 65 -1.41 -5.69 6.77
N GLN A 66 -1.33 -4.42 7.14
CA GLN A 66 -0.87 -3.36 6.23
C GLN A 66 0.58 -3.61 5.78
N LEU A 67 1.46 -4.04 6.68
CA LEU A 67 2.87 -4.35 6.33
C LEU A 67 2.96 -5.54 5.37
N ALA A 68 2.16 -6.59 5.60
CA ALA A 68 2.11 -7.75 4.72
C ALA A 68 1.59 -7.39 3.31
N ALA A 69 0.56 -6.54 3.22
CA ALA A 69 0.04 -6.05 1.94
C ALA A 69 1.08 -5.25 1.15
N VAL A 70 1.81 -4.35 1.83
CA VAL A 70 2.90 -3.56 1.22
C VAL A 70 4.03 -4.46 0.73
N ALA A 71 4.44 -5.45 1.53
CA ALA A 71 5.47 -6.41 1.16
C ALA A 71 5.05 -7.28 -0.03
N TYR A 72 3.80 -7.75 -0.03
CA TYR A 72 3.25 -8.52 -1.12
C TYR A 72 3.24 -7.74 -2.44
N SER A 73 2.70 -6.52 -2.41
CA SER A 73 2.64 -5.69 -3.62
C SER A 73 4.01 -5.24 -4.09
N HIS A 74 4.97 -5.01 -3.18
CA HIS A 74 6.35 -4.72 -3.55
C HIS A 74 6.95 -5.86 -4.37
N ASP A 75 6.80 -7.09 -3.91
CA ASP A 75 7.38 -8.25 -4.59
C ASP A 75 6.72 -8.53 -5.93
N ASN A 76 5.38 -8.39 -6.00
CA ASN A 76 4.65 -8.46 -7.27
C ASN A 76 5.12 -7.37 -8.24
N ASN A 77 5.37 -6.15 -7.77
CA ASN A 77 5.91 -5.10 -8.62
C ASN A 77 7.32 -5.45 -9.12
N VAL A 78 8.19 -5.99 -8.26
CA VAL A 78 9.55 -6.41 -8.65
C VAL A 78 9.49 -7.52 -9.71
N GLU A 79 8.64 -8.53 -9.52
CA GLU A 79 8.46 -9.64 -10.47
C GLU A 79 7.95 -9.15 -11.83
N LEU A 80 6.96 -8.25 -11.82
CA LEU A 80 6.39 -7.65 -13.04
C LEU A 80 7.23 -6.51 -13.61
N GLN A 81 8.41 -6.23 -13.03
CA GLN A 81 9.30 -5.14 -13.44
C GLN A 81 8.65 -3.75 -13.38
N TYR A 82 7.71 -3.56 -12.46
CA TYR A 82 7.11 -2.27 -12.14
C TYR A 82 7.89 -1.53 -11.05
N GLY A 83 7.76 -0.20 -11.06
CA GLY A 83 8.31 0.66 -10.02
C GLY A 83 7.66 0.41 -8.65
N THR A 84 8.42 0.63 -7.59
CA THR A 84 7.92 0.66 -6.21
C THR A 84 8.23 2.02 -5.61
N LEU A 85 7.23 2.68 -5.03
CA LEU A 85 7.39 4.05 -4.52
C LEU A 85 7.82 4.07 -3.05
N LEU A 86 7.24 3.20 -2.22
CA LEU A 86 7.63 3.09 -0.82
C LEU A 86 8.94 2.30 -0.72
N PRO A 87 9.99 2.88 -0.11
CA PRO A 87 11.26 2.21 0.16
C PRO A 87 11.07 1.20 1.30
N ILE A 88 10.54 0.02 0.97
CA ILE A 88 10.10 -0.96 1.96
C ILE A 88 11.23 -1.41 2.88
N TYR A 89 12.45 -1.57 2.36
CA TYR A 89 13.60 -2.00 3.16
C TYR A 89 13.95 -0.99 4.25
N ASP A 90 13.94 0.30 3.94
CA ASP A 90 14.16 1.35 4.94
C ASP A 90 13.06 1.32 6.00
N VAL A 91 11.79 1.22 5.57
CA VAL A 91 10.66 1.11 6.49
C VAL A 91 10.79 -0.11 7.41
N LEU A 92 11.21 -1.26 6.89
CA LEU A 92 11.41 -2.49 7.66
C LEU A 92 12.53 -2.34 8.70
N LEU A 93 13.65 -1.69 8.32
CA LEU A 93 14.76 -1.40 9.22
C LEU A 93 14.32 -0.47 10.35
N GLU A 94 13.56 0.58 10.04
CA GLU A 94 12.99 1.50 11.04
C GLU A 94 12.03 0.76 11.97
N ILE A 95 11.11 -0.07 11.43
CA ILE A 95 10.19 -0.89 12.25
C ILE A 95 10.96 -1.80 13.20
N ALA A 96 12.06 -2.41 12.75
CA ALA A 96 12.86 -3.29 13.59
C ALA A 96 13.46 -2.57 14.82
N GLN A 97 13.72 -1.27 14.71
CA GLN A 97 14.28 -0.41 15.75
C GLN A 97 13.22 0.21 16.68
N LEU A 98 11.93 0.22 16.30
CA LEU A 98 10.87 0.81 17.12
C LEU A 98 10.72 0.14 18.49
N GLU A 99 10.32 0.93 19.49
CA GLU A 99 9.80 0.41 20.76
C GLU A 99 8.33 -0.04 20.60
N GLY A 100 7.94 -1.14 21.25
CA GLY A 100 6.58 -1.70 21.14
C GLY A 100 6.33 -2.52 19.86
N HIS A 101 5.04 -2.75 19.54
CA HIS A 101 4.56 -3.49 18.35
C HIS A 101 5.25 -4.85 18.09
N PRO A 102 5.23 -5.82 19.03
CA PRO A 102 6.00 -7.06 18.93
C PRO A 102 5.69 -7.88 17.67
N GLU A 103 4.42 -8.00 17.29
CA GLU A 103 4.01 -8.75 16.09
C GLU A 103 4.46 -8.07 14.80
N LEU A 104 4.41 -6.75 14.72
CA LEU A 104 4.89 -5.99 13.57
C LEU A 104 6.41 -6.13 13.41
N LYS A 105 7.16 -6.04 14.52
CA LYS A 105 8.61 -6.23 14.53
C LYS A 105 9.01 -7.64 14.12
N LYS A 106 8.28 -8.64 14.60
CA LYS A 106 8.48 -10.05 14.25
C LYS A 106 8.28 -10.26 12.75
N LEU A 107 7.22 -9.69 12.16
CA LEU A 107 7.00 -9.71 10.72
C LEU A 107 8.11 -8.99 9.97
N ALA A 108 8.49 -7.78 10.40
CA ALA A 108 9.54 -7.00 9.75
C ALA A 108 10.89 -7.72 9.72
N LYS A 109 11.30 -8.34 10.83
CA LYS A 109 12.52 -9.16 10.90
C LYS A 109 12.47 -10.35 9.93
N ARG A 110 11.33 -11.03 9.82
CA ARG A 110 11.15 -12.12 8.84
C ARG A 110 11.29 -11.60 7.40
N LEU A 111 10.71 -10.43 7.11
CA LEU A 111 10.80 -9.79 5.79
C LEU A 111 12.21 -9.29 5.46
N LEU A 112 13.04 -8.94 6.44
CA LEU A 112 14.43 -8.54 6.24
C LEU A 112 15.38 -9.72 6.00
N ILE A 113 15.13 -10.87 6.64
CA ILE A 113 16.02 -12.04 6.59
C ILE A 113 15.67 -12.97 5.40
N ARG A 114 14.55 -12.72 4.71
CA ARG A 114 14.13 -13.55 3.57
C ARG A 114 15.19 -13.52 2.46
N ARG A 115 15.55 -14.71 1.96
CA ARG A 115 16.47 -14.89 0.83
C ARG A 115 15.81 -14.66 -0.53
N GLU A 116 14.49 -14.83 -0.62
CA GLU A 116 13.72 -14.84 -1.87
C GLU A 116 12.46 -13.95 -1.72
N PRO A 117 11.93 -13.38 -2.82
CA PRO A 117 10.64 -12.69 -2.84
C PRO A 117 9.49 -13.59 -2.35
N PHE A 118 8.43 -13.00 -1.80
CA PHE A 118 7.22 -13.64 -1.25
C PHE A 118 6.59 -14.65 -2.22
N ASP A 119 6.78 -14.45 -3.52
CA ASP A 119 6.17 -15.24 -4.58
C ASP A 119 6.62 -16.72 -4.60
N VAL A 120 7.86 -17.02 -4.18
CA VAL A 120 8.33 -18.41 -4.04
C VAL A 120 7.57 -19.14 -2.91
N TYR A 121 7.17 -18.43 -1.86
CA TYR A 121 6.35 -18.99 -0.77
C TYR A 121 4.87 -19.08 -1.15
N TYR A 122 4.38 -18.16 -2.00
CA TYR A 122 2.97 -18.05 -2.35
C TYR A 122 2.51 -19.03 -3.43
N ARG A 123 3.39 -19.57 -4.29
CA ARG A 123 3.01 -20.72 -5.14
C ARG A 123 2.46 -21.90 -4.34
N LYS A 124 2.84 -22.01 -3.06
CA LYS A 124 2.33 -23.04 -2.14
C LYS A 124 0.97 -22.67 -1.53
N THR A 125 0.78 -21.41 -1.09
CA THR A 125 -0.47 -20.94 -0.44
C THR A 125 -1.57 -20.51 -1.42
N ARG A 126 -1.24 -20.07 -2.64
CA ARG A 126 -2.21 -19.78 -3.70
C ARG A 126 -3.02 -21.03 -4.06
N GLY A 127 -2.34 -22.17 -4.19
CA GLY A 127 -3.00 -23.46 -4.40
C GLY A 127 -3.92 -23.87 -3.26
N ASP A 128 -3.73 -23.36 -2.04
CA ASP A 128 -4.62 -23.63 -0.91
C ASP A 128 -5.79 -22.64 -0.85
N LEU A 129 -5.59 -21.39 -1.26
CA LEU A 129 -6.65 -20.39 -1.37
C LEU A 129 -7.58 -20.63 -2.57
N GLU A 130 -7.03 -21.10 -3.70
CA GLU A 130 -7.83 -21.53 -4.86
C GLU A 130 -8.72 -22.72 -4.50
N LYS A 131 -8.21 -23.71 -3.75
CA LYS A 131 -9.03 -24.81 -3.20
C LYS A 131 -10.12 -24.34 -2.26
N ILE A 132 -9.88 -23.31 -1.45
CA ILE A 132 -10.91 -22.74 -0.57
C ILE A 132 -11.99 -22.05 -1.40
N PHE A 133 -11.61 -21.28 -2.43
CA PHE A 133 -12.55 -20.61 -3.32
C PHE A 133 -13.37 -21.59 -4.17
N ASP A 134 -12.77 -22.66 -4.67
CA ASP A 134 -13.46 -23.70 -5.45
C ASP A 134 -14.41 -24.55 -4.59
N ASN A 135 -14.14 -24.72 -3.30
CA ASN A 135 -15.04 -25.37 -2.33
C ASN A 135 -16.17 -24.45 -1.82
N CYS A 136 -16.19 -23.18 -2.20
CA CYS A 136 -17.25 -22.22 -1.89
C CYS A 136 -18.21 -21.98 -3.08
N LYS A 137 -18.13 -22.79 -4.14
CA LYS A 137 -19.16 -22.95 -5.19
C LYS A 137 -19.99 -24.19 -4.92
#